data_AF-A0A954C1V5-F1
#
_entry.id   AF-A0A954C1V5-F1
#
_cell.length_a   1.000
_cell.length_b   1.000
_cell.length_c   1.000
_cell.angle_alpha   90.00
_cell.angle_beta   90.00
_cell.angle_gamma   90.00
#
_symmetry.space_group_name_H-M   'P 1'
#
loop_
_entity.id
_entity.type
_entity.pdbx_description
1 polymer ?
#
loop_
_entity_poly.entity_id
_entity_poly.type
_entity_poly.pdbx_seq_one_letter_code
_entity_poly.pdbx_strand_id
1 'polypeptide(L)'
;MNGGNGKNAHPDHHEAPDRKNYMDIHGMLSPDRIIMDLQSSTKRDALVEIVTNLGTSDGVTDVEALKKAILEREEIMSTGVGLTIAVPHAKLASVKSFTLGLARSSKGIDYDSLD
;
A
#
# COMPACT_ATOMS: atom_id res chain seq x y z
N MET A 1 33.81 33.77 34.15
CA MET A 1 32.97 32.63 34.60
C MET A 1 31.52 33.06 34.51
N ASN A 2 30.71 32.31 33.75
CA ASN A 2 29.26 32.38 33.55
C ASN A 2 28.65 33.71 33.07
N GLY A 3 27.80 33.76 32.06
CA GLY A 3 27.00 32.71 31.42
C GLY A 3 25.55 33.18 31.32
N GLY A 4 24.86 32.90 30.21
CA GLY A 4 23.41 33.01 30.11
C GLY A 4 22.88 34.04 29.12
N ASN A 5 23.01 33.76 27.82
CA ASN A 5 22.24 34.41 26.77
C ASN A 5 20.81 33.84 26.81
N GLY A 6 19.86 34.61 27.35
CA GLY A 6 18.43 34.25 27.39
C GLY A 6 17.84 34.26 26.00
N LYS A 7 17.77 33.09 25.37
CA LYS A 7 16.99 32.89 24.14
C LYS A 7 15.51 32.93 24.50
N ASN A 8 14.80 33.90 23.96
CA ASN A 8 13.34 33.94 23.94
C ASN A 8 12.83 32.64 23.31
N ALA A 9 12.16 31.81 24.12
CA ALA A 9 11.40 30.68 23.63
C ALA A 9 10.16 31.22 22.90
N HIS A 10 10.17 31.13 21.57
CA HIS A 10 8.95 31.22 20.78
C HIS A 10 8.25 29.87 20.93
N PRO A 11 7.02 29.80 21.45
CA PRO A 11 6.32 28.53 21.54
C PRO A 11 5.81 28.17 20.16
N ASP A 12 6.48 27.23 19.49
CA ASP A 12 5.92 26.54 18.32
C ASP A 12 4.82 25.59 18.78
N HIS A 13 3.66 26.16 19.11
CA HIS A 13 2.41 25.41 19.18
C HIS A 13 1.93 25.14 17.76
N HIS A 14 2.62 24.24 17.06
CA HIS A 14 2.04 23.60 15.89
C HIS A 14 1.05 22.55 16.38
N GLU A 15 -0.21 22.97 16.54
CA GLU A 15 -1.32 22.07 16.80
C GLU A 15 -1.47 21.14 15.59
N ALA A 16 -1.22 19.85 15.78
CA ALA A 16 -1.39 18.85 14.73
C ALA A 16 -2.87 18.77 14.34
N PRO A 17 -3.22 18.66 13.04
CA PRO A 17 -4.61 18.70 12.59
C PRO A 17 -5.44 17.57 13.22
N ASP A 18 -6.74 17.85 13.43
CA ASP A 18 -7.72 16.93 14.03
C ASP A 18 -7.71 15.58 13.30
N ARG A 19 -7.27 14.53 14.01
CA ARG A 19 -6.98 13.19 13.45
C ARG A 19 -8.23 12.33 13.19
N LYS A 20 -9.44 12.89 13.32
CA LYS A 20 -10.68 12.09 13.34
C LYS A 20 -11.09 11.47 12.01
N ASN A 21 -10.49 11.85 10.88
CA ASN A 21 -10.85 11.33 9.54
C ASN A 21 -9.71 10.64 8.78
N TYR A 22 -8.58 10.34 9.42
CA TYR A 22 -7.47 9.65 8.76
C TYR A 22 -7.54 8.14 8.98
N MET A 23 -7.46 7.38 7.88
CA MET A 23 -7.23 5.95 7.94
C MET A 23 -5.78 5.73 8.38
N ASP A 24 -5.57 5.24 9.60
CA ASP A 24 -4.24 4.88 10.08
C ASP A 24 -3.83 3.53 9.45
N ILE A 25 -2.93 3.61 8.48
CA ILE A 25 -2.40 2.44 7.78
C ILE A 25 -1.33 1.69 8.58
N HIS A 26 -0.77 2.28 9.64
CA HIS A 26 0.31 1.67 10.42
C HIS A 26 -0.13 0.33 11.04
N GLY A 27 -1.38 0.25 11.51
CA GLY A 27 -1.95 -0.98 12.05
C GLY A 27 -2.38 -2.00 10.99
N MET A 28 -2.39 -1.62 9.71
CA MET A 28 -2.94 -2.43 8.60
C MET A 28 -1.85 -3.08 7.74
N LEU A 29 -0.61 -2.60 7.82
CA LEU A 29 0.53 -3.16 7.12
C LEU A 29 1.36 -4.04 8.07
N SER A 30 1.62 -5.28 7.67
CA SER A 30 2.55 -6.18 8.38
C SER A 30 3.81 -6.33 7.53
N PRO A 31 5.01 -6.44 8.14
CA PRO A 31 6.24 -6.75 7.41
C PRO A 31 6.12 -7.97 6.48
N ASP A 32 5.40 -9.01 6.90
CA ASP A 32 5.21 -10.23 6.10
C ASP A 32 4.40 -9.98 4.82
N ARG A 33 3.68 -8.86 4.75
CA ARG A 33 2.90 -8.44 3.58
C ARG A 33 3.64 -7.44 2.68
N ILE A 34 4.94 -7.26 2.92
CA ILE A 34 5.79 -6.34 2.15
C ILE A 34 6.76 -7.16 1.30
N ILE A 35 6.63 -7.05 -0.03
CA ILE A 35 7.59 -7.61 -0.98
C ILE A 35 8.53 -6.50 -1.43
N MET A 36 9.76 -6.51 -0.92
CA MET A 36 10.74 -5.47 -1.27
C MET A 36 11.36 -5.64 -2.66
N ASP A 37 11.30 -6.86 -3.22
CA ASP A 37 11.82 -7.19 -4.54
C ASP A 37 10.89 -8.19 -5.25
N LEU A 38 9.97 -7.67 -6.04
CA LEU A 38 9.13 -8.48 -6.92
C LEU A 38 9.99 -9.22 -7.94
N GLN A 39 9.76 -10.52 -8.09
CA GLN A 39 10.48 -11.33 -9.06
C GLN A 39 9.81 -11.32 -10.44
N SER A 40 8.52 -11.01 -10.48
CA SER A 40 7.73 -10.91 -11.70
C SER A 40 8.17 -9.77 -12.62
N SER A 41 8.13 -10.02 -13.93
CA SER A 41 8.46 -9.03 -14.98
C SER A 41 7.25 -8.55 -15.77
N THR A 42 6.08 -9.16 -15.58
CA THR A 42 4.83 -8.76 -16.25
C THR A 42 3.82 -8.26 -15.23
N LYS A 43 2.92 -7.36 -15.65
CA LYS A 43 1.83 -6.83 -14.81
C LYS A 43 1.01 -7.95 -14.17
N ARG A 44 0.60 -8.93 -14.99
CA ARG A 44 -0.22 -10.05 -14.53
C ARG A 44 0.50 -10.89 -13.48
N ASP A 45 1.76 -11.26 -13.73
CA ASP A 45 2.51 -12.11 -12.80
C ASP A 45 2.78 -11.37 -11.49
N ALA A 46 3.07 -10.06 -11.57
CA ALA A 46 3.24 -9.23 -10.37
C ALA A 46 1.98 -9.15 -9.53
N LEU A 47 0.81 -8.96 -10.15
CA LEU A 47 -0.47 -8.99 -9.45
C LEU A 47 -0.72 -10.34 -8.77
N VAL A 48 -0.38 -11.45 -9.43
CA VAL A 48 -0.49 -12.79 -8.85
C VAL A 48 0.46 -12.97 -7.67
N GLU A 49 1.71 -12.54 -7.80
CA GLU A 49 2.72 -12.59 -6.73
C GLU A 49 2.28 -11.78 -5.50
N ILE A 50 1.81 -10.53 -5.72
CA ILE A 50 1.30 -9.64 -4.68
C ILE A 50 0.10 -10.26 -3.97
N VAL A 51 -0.89 -10.75 -4.72
CA VAL A 51 -2.11 -11.34 -4.15
C VAL A 51 -1.80 -12.63 -3.40
N THR A 52 -0.88 -13.45 -3.91
CA THR A 52 -0.46 -14.68 -3.23
C THR A 52 0.14 -14.35 -1.86
N ASN A 53 1.00 -13.34 -1.77
CA ASN A 53 1.56 -12.89 -0.50
C ASN A 53 0.49 -12.28 0.42
N LEU A 54 -0.41 -11.46 -0.12
CA LEU A 54 -1.52 -10.86 0.62
C LEU A 54 -2.49 -11.90 1.19
N GLY A 55 -2.66 -13.01 0.47
CA GLY A 55 -3.47 -14.16 0.85
C GLY A 55 -2.96 -14.93 2.07
N THR A 56 -1.74 -14.69 2.54
CA THR A 56 -1.22 -15.24 3.80
C THR A 56 -1.81 -14.58 5.04
N SER A 57 -2.57 -13.49 4.87
CA SER A 57 -3.17 -12.75 5.97
C SER A 57 -4.48 -13.38 6.47
N ASP A 58 -4.73 -13.27 7.77
CA ASP A 58 -5.99 -13.71 8.40
C ASP A 58 -7.24 -12.98 7.87
N GLY A 59 -7.05 -11.84 7.19
CA GLY A 59 -8.11 -11.03 6.61
C GLY A 59 -8.66 -11.58 5.28
N VAL A 60 -7.91 -12.48 4.62
CA VAL A 60 -8.27 -13.07 3.32
C VAL A 60 -8.65 -14.53 3.52
N THR A 61 -9.93 -14.87 3.32
CA THR A 61 -10.37 -16.27 3.47
C THR A 61 -10.41 -17.04 2.15
N ASP A 62 -10.28 -16.36 1.02
CA ASP A 62 -10.32 -16.96 -0.32
C ASP A 62 -9.36 -16.21 -1.26
N VAL A 63 -8.16 -16.77 -1.41
CA VAL A 63 -7.07 -16.17 -2.20
C VAL A 63 -7.36 -16.23 -3.69
N GLU A 64 -8.01 -17.30 -4.18
CA GLU A 64 -8.35 -17.41 -5.61
C GLU A 64 -9.45 -16.42 -5.98
N ALA A 65 -10.46 -16.22 -5.12
CA ALA A 65 -11.44 -15.15 -5.32
C ALA A 65 -10.78 -13.77 -5.33
N LEU A 66 -9.85 -13.51 -4.40
CA LEU A 66 -9.09 -12.25 -4.36
C LEU A 66 -8.30 -12.02 -5.66
N LYS A 67 -7.56 -13.04 -6.11
CA LYS A 67 -6.78 -13.00 -7.34
C LYS A 67 -7.65 -12.73 -8.55
N LYS A 68 -8.77 -13.46 -8.67
CA LYS A 68 -9.74 -13.25 -9.74
C LYS A 68 -10.27 -11.81 -9.73
N ALA A 69 -10.72 -11.31 -8.59
CA ALA A 69 -11.30 -9.97 -8.50
C ALA A 69 -10.29 -8.84 -8.77
N ILE A 70 -9.03 -9.00 -8.36
CA ILE A 70 -7.95 -8.04 -8.67
C ILE A 70 -7.67 -8.01 -10.17
N LEU A 71 -7.56 -9.18 -10.81
CA LEU A 71 -7.31 -9.27 -12.26
C LEU A 71 -8.50 -8.72 -13.06
N GLU A 72 -9.72 -9.08 -12.71
CA GLU A 72 -10.94 -8.53 -13.33
C GLU A 72 -11.02 -7.01 -13.17
N ARG A 73 -10.65 -6.47 -12.00
CA ARG A 73 -10.60 -5.02 -11.80
C ARG A 73 -9.55 -4.36 -12.68
N GLU A 74 -8.36 -4.94 -12.79
CA GLU A 74 -7.28 -4.42 -13.63
C GLU A 74 -7.65 -4.42 -15.12
N GLU A 75 -8.39 -5.42 -15.59
CA GLU A 75 -8.82 -5.55 -16.99
C GLU A 75 -9.81 -4.46 -17.43
N ILE A 76 -10.61 -3.90 -16.51
CA ILE A 76 -11.53 -2.78 -16.83
C ILE A 76 -10.75 -1.53 -17.22
N MET A 77 -9.72 -1.22 -16.44
CA MET A 77 -8.84 -0.06 -16.61
C MET A 77 -7.66 -0.24 -15.66
N SER A 78 -6.46 0.09 -16.14
CA SER A 78 -5.23 0.03 -15.34
C SER A 78 -5.41 0.72 -13.99
N THR A 79 -4.88 0.10 -12.94
CA THR A 79 -4.81 0.71 -11.60
C THR A 79 -3.51 1.47 -11.38
N GLY A 80 -2.69 1.62 -12.43
CA GLY A 80 -1.57 2.55 -12.46
C GLY A 80 -2.07 3.99 -12.34
N VAL A 81 -1.60 4.69 -11.30
CA VAL A 81 -1.94 6.11 -11.06
C VAL A 81 -0.86 7.07 -11.58
N GLY A 82 0.16 6.50 -12.23
CA GLY A 82 1.35 7.19 -12.68
C GLY A 82 2.38 7.39 -11.57
N LEU A 83 3.43 8.16 -11.87
CA LEU A 83 4.54 8.42 -10.94
C LEU A 83 5.18 7.11 -10.43
N THR A 84 5.24 6.08 -11.27
CA THR A 84 5.75 4.73 -10.94
C THR A 84 4.95 3.98 -9.86
N ILE A 85 3.71 4.38 -9.61
CA ILE A 85 2.84 3.79 -8.57
C ILE A 85 1.58 3.19 -9.22
N ALA A 86 1.21 2.00 -8.74
CA ALA A 86 -0.09 1.39 -8.99
C ALA A 86 -0.77 1.03 -7.68
N VAL A 87 -2.10 1.10 -7.66
CA VAL A 87 -2.93 0.77 -6.48
C VAL A 87 -3.93 -0.33 -6.86
N PRO A 88 -3.49 -1.58 -7.06
CA PRO A 88 -4.39 -2.68 -7.33
C PRO A 88 -5.27 -2.96 -6.11
N HIS A 89 -6.58 -2.90 -6.30
CA HIS A 89 -7.57 -3.04 -5.23
C HIS A 89 -8.80 -3.78 -5.73
N ALA A 90 -9.46 -4.52 -4.84
CA ALA A 90 -10.71 -5.19 -5.13
C ALA A 90 -11.60 -5.20 -3.88
N LYS A 91 -12.91 -5.16 -4.09
CA LYS A 91 -13.90 -5.32 -3.02
C LYS A 91 -14.48 -6.72 -3.08
N LEU A 92 -14.26 -7.50 -2.04
CA LEU A 92 -14.72 -8.88 -1.93
C LEU A 92 -15.56 -9.07 -0.66
N ALA A 93 -16.62 -9.85 -0.77
CA ALA A 93 -17.38 -10.29 0.40
C ALA A 93 -16.59 -11.26 1.30
N SER A 94 -15.59 -11.95 0.73
CA SER A 94 -14.73 -12.90 1.43
C SER A 94 -13.60 -12.26 2.25
N VAL A 95 -13.48 -10.93 2.25
CA VAL A 95 -12.47 -10.22 3.04
C VAL A 95 -13.11 -9.72 4.34
N LYS A 96 -12.66 -10.26 5.47
CA LYS A 96 -13.24 -9.99 6.81
C LYS A 96 -12.89 -8.61 7.36
N SER A 97 -11.76 -8.07 6.94
CA SER A 97 -11.22 -6.78 7.37
C SER A 97 -10.36 -6.19 6.26
N PHE A 98 -10.28 -4.86 6.20
CA PHE A 98 -9.40 -4.19 5.26
C PHE A 98 -7.97 -4.75 5.38
N THR A 99 -7.44 -5.24 4.26
CA THR A 99 -6.13 -5.92 4.21
C THR A 99 -5.27 -5.20 3.18
N LEU A 100 -4.06 -4.83 3.58
CA LEU A 100 -3.10 -4.10 2.76
C LEU A 100 -1.79 -4.87 2.64
N GLY A 101 -1.24 -4.88 1.43
CA GLY A 101 0.11 -5.32 1.11
C GLY A 101 0.85 -4.24 0.34
N LEU A 102 2.17 -4.30 0.36
CA LEU A 102 3.04 -3.40 -0.39
C LEU A 102 4.03 -4.23 -1.18
N ALA A 103 4.31 -3.83 -2.42
CA ALA A 103 5.33 -4.47 -3.22
C ALA A 103 6.12 -3.46 -4.02
N ARG A 104 7.40 -3.75 -4.23
CA ARG A 104 8.30 -2.94 -5.04
C ARG A 104 9.03 -3.82 -6.04
N SER A 105 8.98 -3.45 -7.31
CA SER A 105 9.87 -3.99 -8.33
C SER A 105 11.07 -3.07 -8.49
N SER A 106 12.28 -3.59 -8.23
CA SER A 106 13.52 -2.83 -8.42
C SER A 106 13.80 -2.53 -9.90
N LYS A 107 13.27 -3.35 -10.80
CA LYS A 107 13.48 -3.25 -12.25
C LYS A 107 12.39 -2.45 -12.97
N GLY A 108 11.31 -2.11 -12.26
CA GLY A 108 10.08 -1.61 -12.87
C GLY A 108 9.29 -2.73 -13.56
N ILE A 109 8.02 -2.46 -13.81
CA ILE A 109 7.10 -3.33 -14.56
C ILE A 109 6.28 -2.40 -15.44
N ASP A 110 6.15 -2.74 -16.73
CA ASP A 110 5.20 -2.06 -17.60
C ASP A 110 3.77 -2.39 -17.12
N TYR A 111 3.08 -1.37 -16.61
CA TYR A 111 1.81 -1.51 -15.92
C TYR A 111 0.63 -1.01 -16.75
N ASP A 112 0.87 -0.62 -18.01
CA ASP A 112 -0.14 0.04 -18.87
C ASP A 112 -0.82 1.23 -18.16
N SER A 113 -0.07 2.04 -17.41
CA SER A 113 -0.60 3.26 -16.79
C SER A 113 -0.97 4.29 -17.85
N LEU A 114 -1.82 5.25 -17.47
CA LEU A 114 -2.25 6.33 -18.37
C LEU A 114 -1.18 7.43 -18.58
N ASP A 115 -0.03 7.34 -17.90
CA ASP A 115 1.06 8.35 -17.91
C ASP A 115 2.22 8.03 -18.86
#